data_AF-A0A2H4XK31-F1
#
_entry.id   AF-A0A2H4XK31-F1
#
_cell.length_a   1.000
_cell.length_b   1.000
_cell.length_c   1.000
_cell.angle_alpha   90.00
_cell.angle_beta   90.00
_cell.angle_gamma   90.00
#
_symmetry.space_group_name_H-M   'P 1'
#
loop_
_entity.id
_entity.type
_entity.pdbx_description
1 polymer ?
#
loop_
_entity_poly.entity_id
_entity_poly.type
_entity_poly.pdbx_seq_one_letter_code
_entity_poly.pdbx_strand_id
1 'polypeptide(L)'
;REAAMSWLDYNTVSRSQYLSTVLSHLRIDALSEVIQREWFQGLPPNDKSVVVQGLYKSMPRFFKPRLGMTKEEMIIIIEAAFESPGCYSTICYSPQAEKVYKICNPPSDVHKIGTVVTPDNDIFIAGGQVPIKTTKSNHSKPGKLQATFRAVNMFYWFDAQQNTWIPKTPMLCVRIKPSLVCCDGYIYAIGGDSIGGELNRRTVERYDTEKDEWTLVSPLPCAFSWSVAVEVNDCIYVMAYNLTYCFIPRSGIWVEMAKRQTSRCFASAAAFDGKIFYLGGLQTDNSGMLRLPTLDGSSVAVEVYDVHKNEWYMAANIPGKRFADPCVRAVVISNSLCVFTRETHLNEKAKYAIYQYDMDLDQWFIRQQISERVL
;
A
#
# COMPACT_ATOMS: atom_id res chain seq x y z
N ARG A 1 -21.86 -9.24 -12.38
CA ARG A 1 -22.78 -10.20 -11.72
C ARG A 1 -24.24 -9.79 -11.96
N GLU A 2 -24.63 -8.58 -11.59
CA GLU A 2 -25.99 -8.04 -11.82
C GLU A 2 -26.39 -7.98 -13.30
N ALA A 3 -25.50 -7.52 -14.20
CA ALA A 3 -25.82 -7.47 -15.63
C ALA A 3 -26.15 -8.84 -16.26
N ALA A 4 -25.53 -9.92 -15.78
CA ALA A 4 -25.83 -11.27 -16.24
C ALA A 4 -27.20 -11.74 -15.71
N MET A 5 -27.56 -11.38 -14.47
CA MET A 5 -28.87 -11.69 -13.88
C MET A 5 -29.99 -10.88 -14.54
N SER A 6 -29.80 -9.59 -14.76
CA SER A 6 -30.78 -8.74 -15.47
C SER A 6 -31.02 -9.19 -16.91
N TRP A 7 -30.00 -9.74 -17.58
CA TRP A 7 -30.17 -10.35 -18.91
C TRP A 7 -30.95 -11.66 -18.86
N LEU A 8 -30.85 -12.43 -17.77
CA LEU A 8 -31.54 -13.71 -17.64
C LEU A 8 -33.05 -13.52 -17.53
N ASP A 9 -33.50 -12.47 -16.85
CA ASP A 9 -34.93 -12.17 -16.69
C ASP A 9 -35.53 -11.41 -17.89
N TYR A 10 -34.68 -10.92 -18.79
CA TYR A 10 -35.09 -10.14 -19.95
C TYR A 10 -35.47 -11.03 -21.14
N ASN A 11 -36.76 -10.99 -21.51
CA ASN A 11 -37.32 -11.60 -22.73
C ASN A 11 -36.82 -13.04 -23.00
N THR A 12 -37.30 -13.96 -22.17
CA THR A 12 -36.91 -15.38 -22.14
C THR A 12 -37.04 -16.10 -23.49
N VAL A 13 -38.03 -15.73 -24.32
CA VAL A 13 -38.26 -16.35 -25.63
C VAL A 13 -37.18 -15.96 -26.64
N SER A 14 -36.84 -14.67 -26.75
CA SER A 14 -35.80 -14.20 -27.67
C SER A 14 -34.39 -14.57 -27.22
N ARG A 15 -34.20 -14.84 -25.92
CA ARG A 15 -32.91 -15.21 -25.31
C ARG A 15 -32.51 -16.66 -25.58
N SER A 16 -33.48 -17.60 -25.61
CA SER A 16 -33.22 -19.05 -25.70
C SER A 16 -32.30 -19.43 -26.87
N GLN A 17 -32.45 -18.75 -28.03
CA GLN A 17 -31.59 -18.98 -29.20
C GLN A 17 -30.11 -18.60 -29.01
N TYR A 18 -29.79 -17.69 -28.09
CA TYR A 18 -28.41 -17.25 -27.78
C TYR A 18 -27.87 -17.90 -26.51
N LEU A 19 -28.72 -18.62 -25.78
CA LEU A 19 -28.41 -19.13 -24.45
C LEU A 19 -27.22 -20.10 -24.47
N SER A 20 -27.16 -21.02 -25.44
CA SER A 20 -26.04 -21.97 -25.57
C SER A 20 -24.69 -21.28 -25.80
N THR A 21 -24.66 -20.26 -26.64
CA THR A 21 -23.47 -19.46 -26.95
C THR A 21 -23.03 -18.65 -25.73
N VAL A 22 -23.95 -17.95 -25.07
CA VAL A 22 -23.65 -17.11 -23.90
C VAL A 22 -23.20 -17.97 -22.70
N LEU A 23 -23.83 -19.12 -22.46
CA LEU A 23 -23.44 -20.07 -21.41
C LEU A 23 -22.02 -20.60 -21.59
N SER A 24 -21.56 -20.76 -22.84
CA SER A 24 -20.18 -21.17 -23.10
C SER A 24 -19.14 -20.12 -22.67
N HIS A 25 -19.57 -18.87 -22.44
CA HIS A 25 -18.75 -17.77 -21.98
C HIS A 25 -18.94 -17.42 -20.50
N LEU A 26 -19.91 -18.02 -19.83
CA LEU A 26 -20.21 -17.81 -18.41
C LEU A 26 -19.58 -18.90 -17.54
N ARG A 27 -18.87 -18.50 -16.48
CA ARG A 27 -18.38 -19.40 -15.43
C ARG A 27 -19.41 -19.50 -14.32
N ILE A 28 -20.34 -20.44 -14.47
CA ILE A 28 -21.46 -20.63 -13.53
C ILE A 28 -20.95 -21.07 -12.15
N ASP A 29 -19.80 -21.75 -12.11
CA ASP A 29 -19.06 -22.15 -10.90
C ASP A 29 -18.55 -20.96 -10.07
N ALA A 30 -18.41 -19.77 -10.66
CA ALA A 30 -18.06 -18.54 -9.94
C ALA A 30 -19.26 -17.88 -9.25
N LEU A 31 -20.48 -18.38 -9.45
CA LEU A 31 -21.67 -17.96 -8.72
C LEU A 31 -21.78 -18.78 -7.43
N SER A 32 -22.24 -18.18 -6.33
CA SER A 32 -22.56 -18.91 -5.10
C SER A 32 -23.62 -19.99 -5.35
N GLU A 33 -23.55 -21.13 -4.64
CA GLU A 33 -24.50 -22.25 -4.79
C GLU A 33 -25.98 -21.82 -4.70
N VAL A 34 -26.30 -20.84 -3.84
CA VAL A 34 -27.66 -20.29 -3.70
C VAL A 34 -28.16 -19.72 -5.03
N ILE A 35 -27.35 -18.87 -5.67
CA ILE A 35 -27.67 -18.26 -6.97
C ILE A 35 -27.73 -19.31 -8.06
N GLN A 36 -26.83 -20.30 -8.06
CA GLN A 36 -26.88 -21.38 -9.05
C GLN A 36 -28.20 -22.15 -8.99
N ARG A 37 -28.70 -22.42 -7.78
CA ARG A 37 -29.97 -23.13 -7.57
C ARG A 37 -31.18 -22.29 -7.96
N GLU A 38 -31.26 -21.04 -7.50
CA GLU A 38 -32.34 -20.12 -7.88
C GLU A 38 -32.40 -19.95 -9.40
N TRP A 39 -31.23 -19.73 -10.01
CA TRP A 39 -31.09 -19.62 -11.45
C TRP A 39 -31.56 -20.88 -12.19
N PHE A 40 -31.14 -22.07 -11.74
CA PHE A 40 -31.52 -23.33 -12.38
C PHE A 40 -33.03 -23.62 -12.26
N GLN A 41 -33.65 -23.20 -11.15
CA GLN A 41 -35.08 -23.36 -10.92
C GLN A 41 -35.92 -22.42 -11.80
N GLY A 42 -35.48 -21.18 -12.00
CA GLY A 42 -36.18 -20.16 -12.79
C GLY A 42 -36.15 -20.37 -14.32
N LEU A 43 -35.39 -21.35 -14.82
CA LEU A 43 -35.28 -21.60 -16.26
C LEU A 43 -36.50 -22.34 -16.84
N PRO A 44 -36.94 -22.00 -18.07
CA PRO A 44 -37.91 -22.79 -18.81
C PRO A 44 -37.44 -24.25 -19.02
N PRO A 45 -38.36 -25.25 -19.11
CA PRO A 45 -37.98 -26.66 -19.24
C PRO A 45 -37.06 -26.96 -20.44
N ASN A 46 -37.27 -26.29 -21.57
CA ASN A 46 -36.47 -26.46 -22.78
C ASN A 46 -35.03 -25.94 -22.66
N ASP A 47 -34.80 -24.98 -21.76
CA ASP A 47 -33.49 -24.35 -21.54
C ASP A 47 -32.64 -25.14 -20.51
N LYS A 48 -33.28 -25.94 -19.64
CA LYS A 48 -32.58 -26.73 -18.61
C LYS A 48 -31.61 -27.76 -19.21
N SER A 49 -31.99 -28.42 -20.30
CA SER A 49 -31.13 -29.41 -20.98
C SER A 49 -29.90 -28.75 -21.62
N VAL A 50 -30.07 -27.57 -22.22
CA VAL A 50 -28.99 -26.75 -22.80
C VAL A 50 -28.02 -26.28 -21.72
N VAL A 51 -28.55 -25.89 -20.56
CA VAL A 51 -27.75 -25.46 -19.40
C VAL A 51 -26.98 -26.62 -18.78
N VAL A 52 -27.58 -27.81 -18.65
CA VAL A 52 -26.86 -29.01 -18.18
C VAL A 52 -25.72 -29.39 -19.12
N GLN A 53 -25.93 -29.31 -20.44
CA GLN A 53 -24.85 -29.57 -21.42
C GLN A 53 -23.76 -28.49 -21.39
N GLY A 54 -24.14 -27.22 -21.19
CA GLY A 54 -23.19 -26.11 -20.98
C GLY A 54 -22.37 -26.27 -19.70
N LEU A 55 -23.01 -26.66 -18.61
CA LEU A 55 -22.39 -26.94 -17.31
C LEU A 55 -21.40 -28.10 -17.37
N TYR A 56 -21.73 -29.15 -18.12
CA TYR A 56 -20.83 -30.29 -18.31
C TYR A 56 -19.57 -29.90 -19.11
N LYS A 57 -19.71 -28.97 -20.06
CA LYS A 57 -18.57 -28.37 -20.80
C LYS A 57 -17.79 -27.35 -19.96
N SER A 58 -18.42 -26.73 -18.97
CA SER A 58 -17.75 -25.83 -18.03
C SER A 58 -17.11 -26.55 -16.83
N MET A 59 -17.14 -27.88 -16.79
CA MET A 59 -16.49 -28.65 -15.72
C MET A 59 -14.95 -28.58 -15.81
N PRO A 60 -14.24 -28.68 -14.67
CA PRO A 60 -12.81 -28.32 -14.54
C PRO A 60 -11.85 -29.02 -15.50
N ARG A 61 -12.21 -30.19 -16.02
CA ARG A 61 -11.34 -31.00 -16.91
C ARG A 61 -11.19 -30.44 -18.33
N PHE A 62 -12.04 -29.49 -18.76
CA PHE A 62 -12.05 -28.99 -20.14
C PHE A 62 -11.65 -27.54 -20.30
N PHE A 63 -11.38 -26.82 -19.22
CA PHE A 63 -10.75 -25.51 -19.30
C PHE A 63 -9.23 -25.66 -19.35
N LYS A 64 -8.60 -25.19 -20.44
CA LYS A 64 -7.20 -24.77 -20.35
C LYS A 64 -7.12 -23.70 -19.25
N PRO A 65 -6.21 -23.83 -18.26
CA PRO A 65 -5.96 -22.76 -17.30
C PRO A 65 -5.71 -21.46 -18.05
N ARG A 66 -6.29 -20.33 -17.62
CA ARG A 66 -5.89 -19.04 -18.23
C ARG A 66 -4.41 -18.85 -17.92
N LEU A 67 -3.61 -18.47 -18.92
CA LEU A 67 -2.35 -17.78 -18.67
C LEU A 67 -2.69 -16.55 -17.82
N GLY A 68 -2.25 -16.54 -16.55
CA GLY A 68 -2.68 -15.56 -15.54
C GLY A 68 -3.50 -16.12 -14.35
N MET A 69 -3.63 -17.44 -14.20
CA MET A 69 -4.20 -18.08 -12.97
C MET A 69 -3.19 -18.28 -11.84
N THR A 70 -1.97 -17.78 -11.98
CA THR A 70 -0.99 -17.75 -10.89
C THR A 70 -1.21 -16.46 -10.09
N LYS A 71 -1.74 -16.58 -8.87
CA LYS A 71 -1.62 -15.51 -7.88
C LYS A 71 -0.15 -15.45 -7.49
N GLU A 72 0.48 -14.32 -7.74
CA GLU A 72 1.86 -14.06 -7.35
C GLU A 72 1.88 -12.78 -6.52
N GLU A 73 2.66 -12.79 -5.44
CA GLU A 73 2.89 -11.60 -4.63
C GLU A 73 3.97 -10.76 -5.29
N MET A 74 3.67 -9.48 -5.48
CA MET A 74 4.53 -8.56 -6.20
C MET A 74 4.92 -7.39 -5.30
N ILE A 75 6.12 -6.85 -5.49
CA ILE A 75 6.58 -5.64 -4.84
C ILE A 75 6.51 -4.51 -5.86
N ILE A 76 5.68 -3.50 -5.59
CA ILE A 76 5.65 -2.28 -6.40
C ILE A 76 6.57 -1.24 -5.76
N ILE A 77 7.54 -0.79 -6.55
CA ILE A 77 8.52 0.22 -6.15
C ILE A 77 8.22 1.48 -6.96
N ILE A 78 7.91 2.55 -6.24
CA ILE A 78 7.70 3.87 -6.81
C ILE A 78 8.87 4.75 -6.36
N GLU A 79 9.87 4.90 -7.22
CA GLU A 79 11.02 5.74 -6.95
C GLU A 79 10.87 7.10 -7.64
N ALA A 80 10.98 8.16 -6.84
CA ALA A 80 11.02 9.52 -7.33
C ALA A 80 12.48 9.99 -7.40
N ALA A 81 13.01 10.26 -8.59
CA ALA A 81 14.38 10.74 -8.72
C ALA A 81 14.52 12.14 -8.10
N PHE A 82 15.56 12.33 -7.27
CA PHE A 82 15.82 13.60 -6.60
C PHE A 82 16.56 14.60 -7.49
N GLU A 83 17.29 14.10 -8.51
CA GLU A 83 18.27 14.89 -9.28
C GLU A 83 17.70 15.46 -10.59
N SER A 84 16.53 14.99 -11.03
CA SER A 84 15.87 15.49 -12.25
C SER A 84 14.34 15.50 -12.08
N PRO A 85 13.70 16.67 -12.04
CA PRO A 85 12.23 16.77 -12.05
C PRO A 85 11.66 16.04 -13.26
N GLY A 86 10.71 15.12 -13.03
CA GLY A 86 10.04 14.37 -14.10
C GLY A 86 10.52 12.94 -14.34
N CYS A 87 11.51 12.43 -13.61
CA CYS A 87 11.96 11.05 -13.74
C CYS A 87 11.45 10.18 -12.57
N TYR A 88 10.28 9.57 -12.76
CA TYR A 88 9.80 8.49 -11.90
C TYR A 88 10.16 7.15 -12.53
N SER A 89 10.65 6.23 -11.72
CA SER A 89 10.70 4.82 -12.08
C SER A 89 9.68 4.09 -11.22
N THR A 90 8.62 3.61 -11.88
CA THR A 90 7.61 2.76 -11.24
C THR A 90 7.73 1.37 -11.83
N ILE A 91 8.15 0.44 -10.98
CA ILE A 91 8.42 -0.93 -11.36
C ILE A 91 7.67 -1.89 -10.45
N CYS A 92 7.23 -2.99 -11.03
CA CYS A 92 6.59 -4.08 -10.32
C CYS A 92 7.52 -5.30 -10.39
N TYR A 93 8.06 -5.69 -9.25
CA TYR A 93 8.99 -6.79 -9.12
C TYR A 93 8.28 -8.05 -8.64
N SER A 94 8.49 -9.15 -9.34
CA SER A 94 8.10 -10.50 -8.97
C SER A 94 9.30 -11.17 -8.28
N PRO A 95 9.23 -11.45 -6.96
CA PRO A 95 10.27 -12.20 -6.27
C PRO A 95 10.32 -13.66 -6.72
N GLN A 96 9.18 -14.27 -7.06
CA GLN A 96 9.11 -15.69 -7.42
C GLN A 96 9.60 -15.97 -8.85
N ALA A 97 9.27 -15.13 -9.83
CA ALA A 97 9.77 -15.24 -11.21
C ALA A 97 11.06 -14.44 -11.44
N GLU A 98 11.55 -13.71 -10.44
CA GLU A 98 12.72 -12.81 -10.51
C GLU A 98 12.64 -11.80 -11.66
N LYS A 99 11.43 -11.32 -11.94
CA LYS A 99 11.13 -10.52 -13.13
C LYS A 99 10.59 -9.15 -12.78
N VAL A 100 10.97 -8.16 -13.57
CA VAL A 100 10.43 -6.80 -13.48
C VAL A 100 9.45 -6.53 -14.61
N TYR A 101 8.35 -5.90 -14.23
CA TYR A 101 7.30 -5.42 -15.10
C TYR A 101 7.22 -3.91 -14.97
N LYS A 102 7.17 -3.22 -16.11
CA LYS A 102 6.99 -1.78 -16.14
C LYS A 102 5.52 -1.43 -15.98
N ILE A 103 5.20 -0.60 -15.00
CA ILE A 103 3.86 -0.03 -14.82
C ILE A 103 3.89 1.48 -15.06
N CYS A 104 2.74 2.10 -15.28
CA CYS A 104 2.70 3.54 -15.53
C CYS A 104 3.11 4.33 -14.28
N ASN A 105 3.81 5.44 -14.52
CA ASN A 105 4.23 6.32 -13.44
C ASN A 105 3.04 7.07 -12.82
N PRO A 106 3.12 7.42 -11.53
CA PRO A 106 2.18 8.34 -10.90
C PRO A 106 2.06 9.67 -11.68
N PRO A 107 0.88 10.31 -11.64
CA PRO A 107 0.65 11.55 -12.36
C PRO A 107 1.40 12.75 -11.77
N SER A 108 1.61 13.78 -12.59
CA SER A 108 1.99 15.16 -12.17
C SER A 108 3.31 15.31 -11.39
N ASP A 109 4.28 14.43 -11.65
CA ASP A 109 5.59 14.45 -10.99
C ASP A 109 5.52 14.54 -9.45
N VAL A 110 4.58 13.80 -8.84
CA VAL A 110 4.26 13.93 -7.42
C VAL A 110 5.20 13.16 -6.49
N HIS A 111 5.82 13.89 -5.56
CA HIS A 111 6.77 13.34 -4.59
C HIS A 111 6.13 13.14 -3.22
N LYS A 112 6.73 12.28 -2.39
CA LYS A 112 6.34 12.09 -0.98
C LYS A 112 4.85 11.72 -0.84
N ILE A 113 4.38 10.81 -1.67
CA ILE A 113 3.01 10.28 -1.61
C ILE A 113 2.86 9.27 -0.46
N GLY A 114 1.63 9.12 0.01
CA GLY A 114 1.22 7.92 0.74
C GLY A 114 0.78 6.83 -0.24
N THR A 115 0.94 5.57 0.15
CA THR A 115 0.60 4.39 -0.65
C THR A 115 -0.14 3.38 0.22
N VAL A 116 -1.16 2.72 -0.32
CA VAL A 116 -1.83 1.59 0.36
C VAL A 116 -2.28 0.56 -0.67
N VAL A 117 -2.26 -0.71 -0.27
CA VAL A 117 -2.86 -1.82 -1.01
C VAL A 117 -3.98 -2.39 -0.15
N THR A 118 -5.19 -2.48 -0.69
CA THR A 118 -6.34 -3.07 0.03
C THR A 118 -6.27 -4.60 0.01
N PRO A 119 -7.02 -5.30 0.88
CA PRO A 119 -7.15 -6.75 0.82
C PRO A 119 -7.65 -7.28 -0.54
N ASP A 120 -8.37 -6.46 -1.30
CA ASP A 120 -8.87 -6.77 -2.64
C ASP A 120 -7.83 -6.55 -3.76
N ASN A 121 -6.59 -6.18 -3.40
CA ASN A 121 -5.47 -5.84 -4.29
C ASN A 121 -5.63 -4.51 -5.04
N ASP A 122 -6.51 -3.62 -4.58
CA ASP A 122 -6.57 -2.27 -5.10
C ASP A 122 -5.42 -1.44 -4.56
N ILE A 123 -4.74 -0.72 -5.45
CA ILE A 123 -3.59 0.10 -5.12
C ILE A 123 -4.01 1.56 -5.19
N PHE A 124 -3.76 2.29 -4.10
CA PHE A 124 -4.06 3.71 -4.02
C PHE A 124 -2.83 4.53 -3.64
N ILE A 125 -2.80 5.75 -4.17
CA ILE A 125 -1.82 6.77 -3.80
C ILE A 125 -2.53 8.05 -3.39
N ALA A 126 -1.99 8.75 -2.39
CA ALA A 126 -2.59 9.97 -1.87
C ALA A 126 -1.56 11.05 -1.51
N GLY A 127 -1.98 12.31 -1.67
CA GLY A 127 -1.26 13.49 -1.22
C GLY A 127 0.07 13.69 -1.94
N GLY A 128 1.08 14.14 -1.21
CA GLY A 128 2.39 14.47 -1.72
C GLY A 128 2.56 15.95 -2.07
N GLN A 129 3.58 16.21 -2.86
CA GLN A 129 3.95 17.56 -3.29
C GLN A 129 4.35 17.55 -4.76
N VAL A 130 3.98 18.59 -5.50
CA VAL A 130 4.30 18.74 -6.93
C VAL A 130 5.16 20.00 -7.16
N PRO A 131 6.11 19.98 -8.11
CA PRO A 131 6.91 21.15 -8.43
C PRO A 131 6.05 22.32 -8.92
N ILE A 132 6.34 23.53 -8.44
CA ILE A 132 5.79 24.77 -8.97
C ILE A 132 6.67 25.17 -10.16
N LYS A 133 6.13 25.15 -11.38
CA LYS A 133 6.84 25.67 -12.56
C LYS A 133 7.09 27.16 -12.37
N THR A 134 8.33 27.57 -12.09
CA THR A 134 8.72 28.98 -12.05
C THR A 134 8.81 29.51 -13.49
N THR A 135 8.03 30.54 -13.81
CA THR A 135 8.27 31.35 -15.00
C THR A 135 9.67 31.97 -14.88
N LYS A 136 10.50 31.83 -15.92
CA LYS A 136 11.89 32.31 -15.95
C LYS A 136 11.99 33.74 -15.42
N SER A 137 12.60 33.92 -14.25
CA SER A 137 13.12 35.22 -13.84
C SER A 137 14.41 35.47 -14.62
N ASN A 138 14.35 36.38 -15.60
CA ASN A 138 15.57 36.98 -16.15
C ASN A 138 16.23 37.75 -15.01
N HIS A 139 17.29 37.19 -14.44
CA HIS A 139 18.56 37.88 -14.11
C HIS A 139 19.40 37.04 -13.12
N SER A 140 20.59 36.64 -13.60
CA SER A 140 21.86 36.49 -12.88
C SER A 140 21.91 35.66 -11.58
N LYS A 141 22.31 34.38 -11.72
CA LYS A 141 23.45 33.69 -11.04
C LYS A 141 23.26 32.16 -11.16
N PRO A 142 24.31 31.35 -11.40
CA PRO A 142 24.21 29.89 -11.36
C PRO A 142 24.24 29.43 -9.89
N GLY A 143 23.16 29.71 -9.16
CA GLY A 143 22.90 29.12 -7.85
C GLY A 143 21.96 27.94 -8.01
N LYS A 144 22.15 26.86 -7.22
CA LYS A 144 21.25 25.70 -7.14
C LYS A 144 19.79 26.15 -7.27
N LEU A 145 19.08 25.70 -8.32
CA LEU A 145 17.65 25.93 -8.45
C LEU A 145 16.96 25.29 -7.24
N GLN A 146 16.49 26.11 -6.30
CA GLN A 146 15.64 25.62 -5.22
C GLN A 146 14.25 25.39 -5.81
N ALA A 147 13.98 24.15 -6.25
CA ALA A 147 12.65 23.77 -6.72
C ALA A 147 11.63 24.06 -5.61
N THR A 148 10.67 24.95 -5.89
CA THR A 148 9.58 25.24 -4.97
C THR A 148 8.49 24.20 -5.20
N PHE A 149 7.95 23.62 -4.13
CA PHE A 149 6.91 22.59 -4.22
C PHE A 149 5.61 23.09 -3.59
N ARG A 150 4.46 22.67 -4.14
CA ARG A 150 3.16 22.82 -3.47
C ARG A 150 2.69 21.46 -2.97
N ALA A 151 2.16 21.43 -1.76
CA ALA A 151 1.48 20.25 -1.24
C ALA A 151 0.14 20.05 -1.97
N VAL A 152 -0.30 18.81 -2.13
CA VAL A 152 -1.56 18.45 -2.81
C VAL A 152 -2.40 17.48 -1.97
N ASN A 153 -3.70 17.44 -2.24
CA ASN A 153 -4.68 16.52 -1.65
C ASN A 153 -5.13 15.43 -2.64
N MET A 154 -4.32 15.16 -3.65
CA MET A 154 -4.68 14.25 -4.74
C MET A 154 -4.91 12.81 -4.24
N PHE A 155 -5.77 12.07 -4.91
CA PHE A 155 -6.05 10.67 -4.60
C PHE A 155 -6.32 9.89 -5.89
N TYR A 156 -5.60 8.79 -6.08
CA TYR A 156 -5.69 7.97 -7.29
C TYR A 156 -5.75 6.50 -6.95
N TRP A 157 -6.50 5.77 -7.77
CA TRP A 157 -6.54 4.31 -7.82
C TRP A 157 -5.79 3.83 -9.07
N PHE A 158 -5.07 2.71 -8.98
CA PHE A 158 -4.39 2.13 -10.13
C PHE A 158 -5.26 1.05 -10.79
N ASP A 159 -5.68 1.30 -12.03
CA ASP A 159 -6.31 0.28 -12.87
C ASP A 159 -5.22 -0.59 -13.50
N ALA A 160 -5.05 -1.79 -12.94
CA ALA A 160 -4.08 -2.77 -13.42
C ALA A 160 -4.41 -3.33 -14.82
N GLN A 161 -5.67 -3.31 -15.27
CA GLN A 161 -6.05 -3.79 -16.60
C GLN A 161 -5.63 -2.78 -17.68
N GLN A 162 -5.81 -1.50 -17.39
CA GLN A 162 -5.43 -0.42 -18.29
C GLN A 162 -3.98 0.04 -18.09
N ASN A 163 -3.35 -0.36 -16.99
CA ASN A 163 -2.05 0.15 -16.56
C ASN A 163 -2.07 1.68 -16.50
N THR A 164 -3.06 2.24 -15.80
CA THR A 164 -3.26 3.69 -15.67
C THR A 164 -3.69 4.07 -14.25
N TRP A 165 -3.30 5.28 -13.82
CA TRP A 165 -3.80 5.88 -12.59
C TRP A 165 -5.09 6.65 -12.87
N ILE A 166 -6.16 6.28 -12.19
CA ILE A 166 -7.49 6.89 -12.32
C ILE A 166 -7.73 7.81 -11.11
N PRO A 167 -8.08 9.10 -11.35
CA PRO A 167 -8.37 10.02 -10.27
C PRO A 167 -9.65 9.62 -9.53
N LYS A 168 -9.60 9.68 -8.20
CA LYS A 168 -10.75 9.51 -7.31
C LYS A 168 -11.01 10.83 -6.57
N THR A 169 -12.07 10.89 -5.76
CA THR A 169 -12.36 12.09 -4.98
C THR A 169 -11.14 12.48 -4.14
N PRO A 170 -10.63 13.72 -4.26
CA PRO A 170 -9.44 14.15 -3.53
C PRO A 170 -9.71 14.21 -2.03
N MET A 171 -8.66 14.04 -1.23
CA MET A 171 -8.73 14.21 0.23
C MET A 171 -9.24 15.60 0.60
N LEU A 172 -9.87 15.71 1.76
CA LEU A 172 -10.32 16.98 2.34
C LEU A 172 -9.14 17.85 2.76
N CYS A 173 -8.05 17.24 3.21
CA CYS A 173 -6.84 17.92 3.63
C CYS A 173 -5.69 17.69 2.63
N VAL A 174 -4.91 18.75 2.41
CA VAL A 174 -3.63 18.67 1.71
C VAL A 174 -2.59 18.02 2.63
N ARG A 175 -1.88 16.99 2.16
CA ARG A 175 -0.94 16.21 2.97
C ARG A 175 0.31 15.86 2.17
N ILE A 176 1.49 15.99 2.78
CA ILE A 176 2.78 15.51 2.29
C ILE A 176 3.16 14.28 3.12
N LYS A 177 3.40 13.16 2.43
CA LYS A 177 3.69 11.84 3.01
C LYS A 177 2.69 11.42 4.09
N PRO A 178 1.37 11.41 3.79
CA PRO A 178 0.39 10.85 4.72
C PRO A 178 0.66 9.35 4.95
N SER A 179 0.35 8.86 6.14
CA SER A 179 0.24 7.42 6.36
C SER A 179 -1.13 6.97 5.83
N LEU A 180 -1.14 6.00 4.91
CA LEU A 180 -2.37 5.38 4.42
C LEU A 180 -2.52 3.97 5.00
N VAL A 181 -3.71 3.65 5.49
CA VAL A 181 -4.02 2.34 6.08
C VAL A 181 -5.40 1.90 5.66
N CYS A 182 -5.56 0.64 5.25
CA CYS A 182 -6.88 0.04 5.07
C CYS A 182 -7.32 -0.61 6.38
N CYS A 183 -8.53 -0.32 6.84
CA CYS A 183 -9.08 -0.89 8.07
C CYS A 183 -10.61 -0.86 8.01
N ASP A 184 -11.27 -1.94 8.42
CA ASP A 184 -12.74 -2.05 8.46
C ASP A 184 -13.42 -1.66 7.12
N GLY A 185 -12.81 -2.04 5.98
CA GLY A 185 -13.33 -1.73 4.64
C GLY A 185 -13.13 -0.28 4.16
N TYR A 186 -12.49 0.58 4.96
CA TYR A 186 -12.20 1.97 4.60
C TYR A 186 -10.69 2.19 4.41
N ILE A 187 -10.34 3.25 3.69
CA ILE A 187 -8.96 3.75 3.60
C ILE A 187 -8.82 4.99 4.48
N TYR A 188 -7.87 5.00 5.41
CA TYR A 188 -7.59 6.12 6.29
C TYR A 188 -6.36 6.87 5.82
N ALA A 189 -6.44 8.19 5.73
CA ALA A 189 -5.30 9.08 5.57
C ALA A 189 -5.01 9.81 6.89
N ILE A 190 -3.83 9.54 7.43
CA ILE A 190 -3.44 9.94 8.79
C ILE A 190 -2.22 10.84 8.73
N GLY A 191 -2.33 12.00 9.37
CA GLY A 191 -1.22 12.95 9.56
C GLY A 191 -0.58 13.38 8.24
N GLY A 192 0.74 13.33 8.18
CA GLY A 192 1.53 13.92 7.11
C GLY A 192 1.88 15.39 7.39
N ASP A 193 2.89 15.90 6.69
CA ASP A 193 3.25 17.31 6.76
C ASP A 193 2.32 18.13 5.86
N SER A 194 1.97 19.36 6.23
CA SER A 194 1.04 20.16 5.42
C SER A 194 1.15 21.65 5.68
N ILE A 195 0.71 22.42 4.69
CA ILE A 195 0.52 23.87 4.83
C ILE A 195 -0.73 24.08 5.71
N GLY A 196 -0.58 24.78 6.83
CA GLY A 196 -1.66 25.04 7.80
C GLY A 196 -1.34 24.67 9.26
N GLY A 197 -0.13 24.19 9.52
CA GLY A 197 0.40 24.07 10.89
C GLY A 197 -0.08 22.82 11.63
N GLU A 198 -0.03 22.89 12.96
CA GLU A 198 -0.19 21.73 13.85
C GLU A 198 -1.57 21.05 13.72
N LEU A 199 -2.63 21.83 13.52
CA LEU A 199 -4.00 21.29 13.43
C LEU A 199 -4.18 20.37 12.23
N ASN A 200 -3.63 20.72 11.06
CA ASN A 200 -3.70 19.88 9.87
C ASN A 200 -2.89 18.58 10.02
N ARG A 201 -1.81 18.60 10.80
CA ARG A 201 -1.00 17.40 11.11
C ARG A 201 -1.72 16.41 12.03
N ARG A 202 -2.80 16.85 12.68
CA ARG A 202 -3.63 15.99 13.54
C ARG A 202 -4.84 15.42 12.83
N THR A 203 -5.25 15.98 11.69
CA THR A 203 -6.47 15.51 11.03
C THR A 203 -6.31 14.08 10.54
N VAL A 204 -7.40 13.32 10.66
CA VAL A 204 -7.54 11.99 10.09
C VAL A 204 -8.83 11.99 9.29
N GLU A 205 -8.76 11.44 8.09
CA GLU A 205 -9.90 11.30 7.20
C GLU A 205 -9.98 9.87 6.70
N ARG A 206 -11.20 9.37 6.51
CA ARG A 206 -11.46 8.05 5.95
C ARG A 206 -12.15 8.18 4.61
N TYR A 207 -11.88 7.25 3.71
CA TYR A 207 -12.44 7.16 2.38
C TYR A 207 -13.31 5.92 2.26
N ASP A 208 -14.54 6.13 1.81
CA ASP A 208 -15.52 5.10 1.47
C ASP A 208 -15.39 4.80 -0.04
N THR A 209 -14.92 3.60 -0.37
CA THR A 209 -14.69 3.18 -1.76
C THR A 209 -15.98 3.02 -2.55
N GLU A 210 -17.09 2.70 -1.88
CA GLU A 210 -18.40 2.53 -2.52
C GLU A 210 -19.02 3.88 -2.89
N LYS A 211 -18.83 4.88 -2.02
CA LYS A 211 -19.39 6.23 -2.23
C LYS A 211 -18.46 7.18 -2.97
N ASP A 212 -17.17 6.86 -3.03
CA ASP A 212 -16.12 7.76 -3.50
C ASP A 212 -16.09 9.07 -2.71
N GLU A 213 -16.15 8.98 -1.38
CA GLU A 213 -16.26 10.14 -0.49
C GLU A 213 -15.28 10.05 0.68
N TRP A 214 -14.69 11.21 1.02
CA TRP A 214 -13.88 11.37 2.22
C TRP A 214 -14.70 11.97 3.36
N THR A 215 -14.46 11.51 4.58
CA THR A 215 -15.06 12.05 5.81
C THR A 215 -14.00 12.23 6.88
N LEU A 216 -14.00 13.38 7.57
CA LEU A 216 -13.16 13.59 8.75
C LEU A 216 -13.61 12.67 9.89
N VAL A 217 -12.64 12.08 10.56
CA VAL A 217 -12.85 11.28 11.79
C VAL A 217 -12.07 11.91 12.94
N SER A 218 -12.12 11.29 14.12
CA SER A 218 -11.45 11.78 15.31
C SER A 218 -9.97 12.08 15.04
N PRO A 219 -9.49 13.29 15.30
CA PRO A 219 -8.11 13.67 15.01
C PRO A 219 -7.14 12.97 15.96
N LEU A 220 -5.88 12.85 15.54
CA LEU A 220 -4.79 12.39 16.39
C LEU A 220 -4.74 13.22 17.69
N PRO A 221 -4.46 12.59 18.85
CA PRO A 221 -4.32 13.31 20.12
C PRO A 221 -3.18 14.34 20.11
N CYS A 222 -2.14 14.11 19.32
CA CYS A 222 -1.01 15.03 19.14
C CYS A 222 -0.56 15.08 17.67
N ALA A 223 0.10 16.16 17.28
CA ALA A 223 0.57 16.34 15.91
C ALA A 223 1.84 15.53 15.64
N PHE A 224 1.74 14.59 14.69
CA PHE A 224 2.89 13.85 14.22
C PHE A 224 3.45 14.42 12.92
N SER A 225 4.78 14.39 12.81
CA SER A 225 5.47 14.51 11.54
C SER A 225 6.12 13.17 11.26
N TRP A 226 6.10 12.75 10.00
CA TRP A 226 6.82 11.55 9.56
C TRP A 226 6.42 10.28 10.34
N SER A 227 5.14 10.18 10.71
CA SER A 227 4.54 9.01 11.34
C SER A 227 4.48 7.83 10.38
N VAL A 228 4.36 6.65 10.95
CA VAL A 228 3.94 5.43 10.26
C VAL A 228 2.68 4.91 10.93
N ALA A 229 1.80 4.31 10.14
CA ALA A 229 0.59 3.67 10.63
C ALA A 229 0.45 2.27 10.04
N VAL A 230 -0.09 1.35 10.83
CA VAL A 230 -0.39 -0.03 10.43
C VAL A 230 -1.73 -0.46 11.01
N GLU A 231 -2.40 -1.39 10.36
CA GLU A 231 -3.60 -2.05 10.90
C GLU A 231 -3.20 -3.35 11.60
N VAL A 232 -3.79 -3.59 12.78
CA VAL A 232 -3.75 -4.88 13.48
C VAL A 232 -5.09 -5.09 14.20
N ASN A 233 -5.73 -6.23 13.97
CA ASN A 233 -6.95 -6.65 14.67
C ASN A 233 -8.06 -5.58 14.61
N ASP A 234 -8.35 -5.05 13.41
CA ASP A 234 -9.34 -4.00 13.14
C ASP A 234 -9.05 -2.66 13.85
N CYS A 235 -7.82 -2.45 14.30
CA CYS A 235 -7.38 -1.22 14.94
C CYS A 235 -6.20 -0.62 14.19
N ILE A 236 -6.11 0.71 14.19
CA ILE A 236 -5.02 1.41 13.50
C ILE A 236 -4.02 1.93 14.52
N TYR A 237 -2.79 1.46 14.42
CA TYR A 237 -1.69 1.89 15.28
C TYR A 237 -0.86 2.93 14.56
N VAL A 238 -0.72 4.11 15.15
CA VAL A 238 0.07 5.22 14.62
C VAL A 238 1.25 5.46 15.54
N MET A 239 2.44 5.50 14.96
CA MET A 239 3.69 5.61 15.69
C MET A 239 4.56 6.73 15.14
N ALA A 240 5.07 7.56 16.04
CA ALA A 240 6.08 8.57 15.75
C ALA A 240 6.84 8.92 17.03
N TYR A 241 8.10 9.31 16.89
CA TYR A 241 8.98 9.60 18.03
C TYR A 241 9.05 8.39 18.96
N ASN A 242 8.71 8.54 20.24
CA ASN A 242 8.56 7.43 21.20
C ASN A 242 7.09 7.08 21.48
N LEU A 243 6.13 7.75 20.84
CA LEU A 243 4.70 7.62 21.11
C LEU A 243 4.04 6.62 20.16
N THR A 244 3.06 5.90 20.70
CA THR A 244 2.21 4.96 19.99
C THR A 244 0.76 5.24 20.37
N TYR A 245 -0.10 5.44 19.39
CA TYR A 245 -1.54 5.58 19.60
C TYR A 245 -2.29 4.52 18.81
N CYS A 246 -3.33 3.95 19.42
CA CYS A 246 -4.26 3.03 18.79
C CYS A 246 -5.59 3.76 18.53
N PHE A 247 -6.05 3.75 17.29
CA PHE A 247 -7.38 4.20 16.90
C PHE A 247 -8.30 3.00 16.75
N ILE A 248 -9.47 3.07 17.38
CA ILE A 248 -10.51 2.03 17.30
C ILE A 248 -11.63 2.57 16.39
N PRO A 249 -11.68 2.22 15.10
CA PRO A 249 -12.58 2.83 14.12
C PRO A 249 -14.06 2.79 14.51
N ARG A 250 -14.51 1.66 15.08
CA ARG A 250 -15.92 1.45 15.46
C ARG A 250 -16.40 2.44 16.53
N SER A 251 -15.49 2.90 17.39
CA SER A 251 -15.81 3.84 18.48
C SER A 251 -15.32 5.27 18.20
N GLY A 252 -14.41 5.45 17.24
CA GLY A 252 -13.76 6.73 16.97
C GLY A 252 -12.83 7.19 18.10
N ILE A 253 -12.36 6.28 18.96
CA ILE A 253 -11.53 6.62 20.12
C ILE A 253 -10.05 6.37 19.83
N TRP A 254 -9.21 7.27 20.34
CA TRP A 254 -7.76 7.10 20.40
C TRP A 254 -7.33 6.70 21.81
N VAL A 255 -6.43 5.72 21.90
CA VAL A 255 -5.84 5.23 23.15
C VAL A 255 -4.33 5.37 23.05
N GLU A 256 -3.69 5.96 24.07
CA GLU A 256 -2.24 5.98 24.18
C GLU A 256 -1.75 4.59 24.63
N MET A 257 -0.82 4.02 23.85
CA MET A 257 -0.24 2.70 24.12
C MET A 257 1.14 2.85 24.76
N ALA A 258 1.80 1.73 25.05
CA ALA A 258 3.15 1.76 25.60
C ALA A 258 4.12 2.54 24.71
N LYS A 259 4.97 3.31 25.39
CA LYS A 259 6.00 4.14 24.76
C LYS A 259 7.20 3.29 24.40
N ARG A 260 7.86 3.67 23.31
CA ARG A 260 9.17 3.12 22.95
C ARG A 260 10.27 3.72 23.80
N GLN A 261 11.35 2.98 23.98
CA GLN A 261 12.55 3.50 24.63
C GLN A 261 13.26 4.51 23.74
N THR A 262 13.22 4.29 22.41
CA THR A 262 13.83 5.19 21.45
C THR A 262 12.81 6.16 20.84
N SER A 263 13.24 7.41 20.65
CA SER A 263 12.46 8.40 19.90
C SER A 263 12.95 8.45 18.46
N ARG A 264 12.14 7.93 17.51
CA ARG A 264 12.51 7.82 16.09
C ARG A 264 11.39 8.31 15.17
N CYS A 265 11.75 8.83 14.01
CA CYS A 265 10.81 9.16 12.92
C CYS A 265 11.35 8.66 11.58
N PHE A 266 10.59 8.77 10.49
CA PHE A 266 10.97 8.24 9.15
C PHE A 266 11.17 6.72 9.07
N ALA A 267 10.76 5.97 10.09
CA ALA A 267 10.85 4.52 10.09
C ALA A 267 9.87 3.89 9.09
N SER A 268 10.08 2.60 8.84
CA SER A 268 9.08 1.73 8.24
C SER A 268 8.43 0.88 9.32
N ALA A 269 7.19 0.46 9.10
CA ALA A 269 6.55 -0.52 9.97
C ALA A 269 5.74 -1.54 9.17
N ALA A 270 5.60 -2.73 9.73
CA ALA A 270 4.71 -3.77 9.23
C ALA A 270 4.04 -4.49 10.40
N ALA A 271 2.79 -4.88 10.20
CA ALA A 271 2.06 -5.76 11.08
C ALA A 271 2.26 -7.21 10.63
N PHE A 272 2.62 -8.09 11.56
CA PHE A 272 2.74 -9.53 11.29
C PHE A 272 2.50 -10.31 12.58
N ASP A 273 1.66 -11.34 12.51
CA ASP A 273 1.35 -12.25 13.63
C ASP A 273 0.97 -11.54 14.96
N GLY A 274 0.06 -10.57 14.89
CA GLY A 274 -0.37 -9.80 16.06
C GLY A 274 0.71 -8.91 16.69
N LYS A 275 1.83 -8.70 15.98
CA LYS A 275 2.92 -7.81 16.38
C LYS A 275 3.12 -6.70 15.37
N ILE A 276 3.67 -5.59 15.83
CA ILE A 276 4.08 -4.48 14.97
C ILE A 276 5.59 -4.37 15.01
N PHE A 277 6.21 -4.54 13.85
CA PHE A 277 7.65 -4.37 13.67
C PHE A 277 7.90 -2.95 13.22
N TYR A 278 8.67 -2.19 14.00
CA TYR A 278 9.07 -0.83 13.71
C TYR A 278 10.57 -0.78 13.42
N LEU A 279 10.91 -0.46 12.18
CA LEU A 279 12.23 -0.70 11.62
C LEU A 279 12.89 0.59 11.14
N GLY A 280 14.13 0.77 11.58
CA GLY A 280 15.00 1.87 11.16
C GLY A 280 14.49 3.24 11.61
N GLY A 281 14.67 4.24 10.74
CA GLY A 281 14.34 5.63 11.02
C GLY A 281 15.47 6.41 11.69
N LEU A 282 15.24 7.71 11.82
CA LEU A 282 16.18 8.67 12.38
C LEU A 282 15.84 8.97 13.83
N GLN A 283 16.83 8.88 14.71
CA GLN A 283 16.68 9.26 16.11
C GLN A 283 16.48 10.77 16.22
N THR A 284 15.50 11.17 17.01
CA THR A 284 15.24 12.58 17.33
C THR A 284 15.68 12.84 18.76
N ASP A 285 16.19 14.04 19.05
CA ASP A 285 16.35 14.46 20.43
C ASP A 285 15.01 14.92 21.05
N ASN A 286 15.03 15.19 22.36
CA ASN A 286 13.86 15.69 23.10
C ASN A 286 13.39 17.07 22.62
N SER A 287 14.15 17.77 21.78
CA SER A 287 13.76 19.06 21.20
C SER A 287 13.05 18.92 19.84
N GLY A 288 12.88 17.69 19.34
CA GLY A 288 12.25 17.41 18.06
C GLY A 288 13.14 17.75 16.85
N MET A 289 14.41 18.12 17.08
CA MET A 289 15.38 18.29 16.01
C MET A 289 15.88 16.93 15.54
N LEU A 290 15.98 16.79 14.21
CA LEU A 290 16.63 15.64 13.59
C LEU A 290 18.11 15.70 13.94
N ARG A 291 18.65 14.63 14.54
CA ARG A 291 20.09 14.46 14.60
C ARG A 291 20.57 14.17 13.17
N LEU A 292 21.69 14.80 12.77
CA LEU A 292 22.43 14.44 11.54
C LEU A 292 22.58 12.90 11.46
N PRO A 293 22.61 12.27 10.27
CA PRO A 293 22.60 10.81 10.12
C PRO A 293 23.63 10.21 11.07
N THR A 294 23.14 9.63 12.16
CA THR A 294 23.97 9.30 13.31
C THR A 294 24.69 7.97 13.03
N LEU A 295 25.96 7.91 13.42
CA LEU A 295 26.81 6.72 13.41
C LEU A 295 26.31 5.59 14.36
N ASP A 296 25.11 5.73 14.92
CA ASP A 296 24.60 4.96 16.07
C ASP A 296 23.78 3.71 15.68
N GLY A 297 23.58 3.45 14.39
CA GLY A 297 22.84 2.28 13.93
C GLY A 297 21.31 2.41 14.05
N SER A 298 20.76 3.60 14.33
CA SER A 298 19.30 3.83 14.37
C SER A 298 18.59 3.41 13.09
N SER A 299 19.26 3.51 11.93
CA SER A 299 18.72 3.17 10.61
C SER A 299 18.47 1.66 10.42
N VAL A 300 19.10 0.80 11.22
CA VAL A 300 18.95 -0.66 11.16
C VAL A 300 18.24 -1.24 12.39
N ALA A 301 17.95 -0.43 13.41
CA ALA A 301 17.36 -0.91 14.65
C ALA A 301 15.90 -1.38 14.47
N VAL A 302 15.56 -2.50 15.11
CA VAL A 302 14.22 -3.09 15.07
C VAL A 302 13.64 -3.12 16.49
N GLU A 303 12.49 -2.47 16.66
CA GLU A 303 11.67 -2.56 17.86
C GLU A 303 10.37 -3.27 17.51
N VAL A 304 9.92 -4.19 18.35
CA VAL A 304 8.69 -4.96 18.16
C VAL A 304 7.72 -4.62 19.27
N TYR A 305 6.48 -4.32 18.88
CA TYR A 305 5.37 -4.12 19.78
C TYR A 305 4.48 -5.35 19.79
N ASP A 306 4.31 -5.93 20.96
CA ASP A 306 3.35 -7.01 21.19
C ASP A 306 1.98 -6.41 21.53
N VAL A 307 1.02 -6.55 20.62
CA VAL A 307 -0.31 -5.95 20.77
C VAL A 307 -1.07 -6.54 21.96
N HIS A 308 -0.85 -7.81 22.29
CA HIS A 308 -1.53 -8.47 23.40
C HIS A 308 -0.98 -8.07 24.76
N LYS A 309 0.33 -7.81 24.83
CA LYS A 309 0.99 -7.39 26.07
C LYS A 309 1.00 -5.88 26.27
N ASN A 310 0.80 -5.10 25.20
CA ASN A 310 1.03 -3.66 25.19
C ASN A 310 2.46 -3.32 25.65
N GLU A 311 3.45 -3.97 25.03
CA GLU A 311 4.86 -3.83 25.40
C GLU A 311 5.75 -3.75 24.16
N TRP A 312 6.80 -2.94 24.26
CA TRP A 312 7.86 -2.85 23.26
C TRP A 312 9.11 -3.61 23.73
N TYR A 313 9.76 -4.31 22.81
CA TYR A 313 11.05 -4.94 23.03
C TYR A 313 11.94 -4.82 21.79
N MET A 314 13.26 -4.95 21.99
CA MET A 314 14.24 -4.93 20.90
C MET A 314 14.30 -6.30 20.23
N ALA A 315 14.39 -6.31 18.90
CA ALA A 315 14.66 -7.50 18.09
C ALA A 315 16.00 -7.34 17.36
N ALA A 316 16.44 -8.39 16.67
CA ALA A 316 17.65 -8.33 15.85
C ALA A 316 17.59 -7.21 14.81
N ASN A 317 18.69 -6.46 14.73
CA ASN A 317 18.84 -5.37 13.78
C ASN A 317 18.85 -5.88 12.34
N ILE A 318 18.34 -5.07 11.42
CA ILE A 318 18.40 -5.34 9.99
C ILE A 318 19.87 -5.49 9.57
N PRO A 319 20.23 -6.49 8.75
CA PRO A 319 21.57 -6.61 8.22
C PRO A 319 21.93 -5.40 7.35
N GLY A 320 22.98 -4.69 7.71
CA GLY A 320 23.48 -3.54 6.96
C GLY A 320 24.80 -3.04 7.52
N LYS A 321 25.65 -2.45 6.66
CA LYS A 321 26.90 -1.84 7.12
C LYS A 321 26.61 -0.54 7.89
N ARG A 322 27.44 -0.22 8.89
CA ARG A 322 27.30 0.97 9.77
C ARG A 322 27.20 2.33 9.05
N PHE A 323 27.61 2.41 7.77
CA PHE A 323 27.62 3.65 6.98
C PHE A 323 26.65 3.62 5.79
N ALA A 324 25.75 2.64 5.76
CA ALA A 324 24.67 2.66 4.80
C ALA A 324 23.59 3.66 5.23
N ASP A 325 22.96 4.33 4.25
CA ASP A 325 21.65 4.96 4.42
C ASP A 325 20.60 3.97 3.89
N PRO A 326 20.23 2.94 4.67
CA PRO A 326 19.32 1.93 4.17
C PRO A 326 17.93 2.54 4.04
N CYS A 327 17.43 2.68 2.82
CA CYS A 327 16.00 2.86 2.61
C CYS A 327 15.36 1.50 2.88
N VAL A 328 14.78 1.37 4.07
CA VAL A 328 14.10 0.17 4.56
C VAL A 328 12.61 0.31 4.29
N ARG A 329 12.02 -0.70 3.65
CA ARG A 329 10.57 -0.87 3.59
C ARG A 329 10.19 -2.26 4.08
N ALA A 330 9.46 -2.27 5.17
CA ALA A 330 8.86 -3.45 5.78
C ALA A 330 7.66 -3.88 4.93
N VAL A 331 7.61 -5.16 4.60
CA VAL A 331 6.54 -5.76 3.81
C VAL A 331 6.32 -7.19 4.31
N VAL A 332 5.07 -7.66 4.31
CA VAL A 332 4.78 -9.07 4.55
C VAL A 332 4.61 -9.74 3.21
N ILE A 333 5.45 -10.73 2.92
CA ILE A 333 5.44 -11.49 1.66
C ILE A 333 5.44 -12.97 2.01
N SER A 334 4.44 -13.69 1.51
CA SER A 334 4.28 -15.13 1.65
C SER A 334 4.18 -15.55 3.11
N ASN A 335 3.39 -14.78 3.89
CA ASN A 335 3.23 -14.96 5.33
C ASN A 335 4.57 -14.93 6.08
N SER A 336 5.46 -14.02 5.70
CA SER A 336 6.73 -13.80 6.38
C SER A 336 7.07 -12.32 6.38
N LEU A 337 7.54 -11.81 7.51
CA LEU A 337 8.06 -10.45 7.62
C LEU A 337 9.33 -10.34 6.77
N CYS A 338 9.28 -9.45 5.78
CA CYS A 338 10.39 -9.15 4.90
C CYS A 338 10.72 -7.67 4.95
N VAL A 339 11.97 -7.35 4.61
CA VAL A 339 12.42 -5.99 4.39
C VAL A 339 13.05 -5.90 3.02
N PHE A 340 12.53 -4.99 2.20
CA PHE A 340 13.24 -4.51 1.03
C PHE A 340 14.23 -3.43 1.47
N THR A 341 15.52 -3.69 1.27
CA THR A 341 16.60 -2.75 1.58
C THR A 341 17.21 -2.22 0.29
N ARG A 342 17.39 -0.91 0.21
CA ARG A 342 18.36 -0.28 -0.67
C ARG A 342 19.57 0.14 0.16
N GLU A 343 20.69 -0.54 -0.01
CA GLU A 343 21.95 -0.21 0.66
C GLU A 343 22.83 0.63 -0.29
N THR A 344 23.08 1.88 0.07
CA THR A 344 24.10 2.72 -0.57
C THR A 344 25.25 2.93 0.41
N HIS A 345 26.45 2.52 0.02
CA HIS A 345 27.64 2.63 0.86
C HIS A 345 28.69 3.52 0.19
N LEU A 346 28.91 4.73 0.74
CA LEU A 346 29.88 5.70 0.21
C LEU A 346 29.65 5.98 -1.30
N ASN A 347 30.65 5.66 -2.12
CA ASN A 347 30.61 5.82 -3.58
C ASN A 347 30.24 4.51 -4.32
N GLU A 348 29.81 3.47 -3.60
CA GLU A 348 29.32 2.24 -4.20
C GLU A 348 27.92 2.44 -4.80
N LYS A 349 27.66 1.69 -5.87
CA LYS A 349 26.31 1.57 -6.43
C LYS A 349 25.35 0.99 -5.40
N ALA A 350 24.10 1.43 -5.48
CA ALA A 350 23.03 0.91 -4.63
C ALA A 350 22.86 -0.60 -4.83
N LYS A 351 22.80 -1.35 -3.73
CA LYS A 351 22.50 -2.78 -3.72
C LYS A 351 21.11 -2.99 -3.16
N TYR A 352 20.34 -3.85 -3.82
CA TYR A 352 18.97 -4.17 -3.43
C TYR A 352 18.90 -5.61 -2.96
N ALA A 353 18.20 -5.83 -1.85
CA ALA A 353 18.01 -7.16 -1.30
C ALA A 353 16.68 -7.24 -0.55
N ILE A 354 16.13 -8.44 -0.52
CA ILE A 354 15.03 -8.81 0.36
C ILE A 354 15.63 -9.65 1.49
N TYR A 355 15.51 -9.15 2.71
CA TYR A 355 15.79 -9.90 3.91
C TYR A 355 14.48 -10.42 4.49
N GLN A 356 14.50 -11.65 5.01
CA GLN A 356 13.39 -12.24 5.74
C GLN A 356 13.78 -12.39 7.20
N TYR A 357 12.82 -12.12 8.09
CA TYR A 357 12.99 -12.26 9.52
C TYR A 357 12.46 -13.62 9.98
N ASP A 358 13.27 -14.32 10.77
CA ASP A 358 12.92 -15.52 11.49
C ASP A 358 12.53 -15.12 12.92
N MET A 359 11.26 -15.32 13.26
CA MET A 359 10.71 -14.97 14.57
C MET A 359 11.18 -15.89 15.69
N ASP A 360 11.44 -17.17 15.38
CA ASP A 360 11.81 -18.16 16.39
C ASP A 360 13.29 -18.01 16.78
N LEU A 361 14.13 -17.66 15.80
CA LEU A 361 15.56 -17.46 16.01
C LEU A 361 15.94 -16.01 16.36
N ASP A 362 15.01 -15.06 16.20
CA ASP A 362 15.28 -13.61 16.26
C ASP A 362 16.46 -13.23 15.35
N GLN A 363 16.37 -13.59 14.06
CA GLN A 363 17.47 -13.40 13.10
C GLN A 363 16.96 -13.02 11.72
N TRP A 364 17.77 -12.25 11.00
CA TRP A 364 17.53 -11.93 9.59
C TRP A 364 18.40 -12.79 8.68
N PHE A 365 17.82 -13.29 7.61
CA PHE A 365 18.54 -13.96 6.54
C PHE A 365 18.22 -13.35 5.18
N ILE A 366 19.18 -13.48 4.26
CA ILE A 366 18.99 -12.99 2.90
C ILE A 366 18.06 -13.94 2.16
N ARG A 367 16.87 -13.46 1.80
CA ARG A 367 15.90 -14.22 1.00
C ARG A 367 16.27 -14.15 -0.48
N GLN A 368 16.65 -12.96 -0.95
CA GLN A 368 16.96 -12.73 -2.36
C GLN A 368 17.85 -11.49 -2.56
N GLN A 369 18.83 -11.59 -3.46
CA GLN A 369 19.56 -10.42 -3.97
C GLN A 369 18.89 -9.92 -5.24
N ILE A 370 18.70 -8.60 -5.35
CA ILE A 370 18.08 -7.98 -6.51
C ILE A 370 19.14 -7.16 -7.25
N SER A 371 19.39 -7.52 -8.50
CA SER A 371 20.35 -6.82 -9.33
C SER A 371 19.83 -5.44 -9.72
N GLU A 372 20.69 -4.41 -9.66
CA GLU A 372 20.41 -3.09 -10.25
C GLU A 372 20.13 -3.17 -11.76
N ARG A 373 20.53 -4.23 -12.46
CA ARG A 373 20.16 -4.39 -13.88
C ARG A 373 18.69 -4.77 -14.07
N VAL A 374 18.06 -5.28 -13.01
CA VAL A 374 16.68 -5.75 -13.02
C VAL A 374 15.72 -4.63 -12.63
N LEU A 375 16.12 -3.77 -11.68
CA LEU A 375 15.38 -2.56 -11.24
C LEU A 375 15.73 -1.34 -12.10
#